data_AF-A0A4P2PZL6-F1
#
_entry.id   AF-A0A4P2PZL6-F1
#
_cell.length_a   1.000
_cell.length_b   1.000
_cell.length_c   1.000
_cell.angle_alpha   90.00
_cell.angle_beta   90.00
_cell.angle_gamma   90.00
#
_symmetry.space_group_name_H-M   'P 1'
#
loop_
_entity.id
_entity.type
_entity.pdbx_description
1 polymer ?
#
loop_
_entity_poly.entity_id
_entity_poly.type
_entity_poly.pdbx_seq_one_letter_code
_entity_poly.pdbx_strand_id
1 'polypeptide(L)'
;MPTPAEIKKALLQAGFEIYRTRVDAVQVAERVRENLLMDSGIVVSAEPLRVGFVVRAQRNDFPGAAESQLFERARGLAESAIARGYAEGGTNIRHVRDPGDEERTLDTWCEIQFEKPVASLELAVSEVGFALSLEKTVLPR
;
A
#
# COMPACT_ATOMS: atom_id res chain seq x y z
N MET A 1 -21.82 8.95 -1.98
CA MET A 1 -20.48 8.41 -1.68
C MET A 1 -20.14 8.77 -0.25
N PRO A 2 -19.51 7.89 0.54
CA PRO A 2 -19.16 8.18 1.93
C PRO A 2 -18.05 9.23 1.98
N THR A 3 -18.12 10.12 2.97
CA THR A 3 -17.06 11.08 3.28
C THR A 3 -15.86 10.38 3.93
N PRO A 4 -14.65 10.97 3.89
CA PRO A 4 -13.50 10.46 4.64
C PRO A 4 -13.75 10.33 6.15
N ALA A 5 -14.62 11.18 6.72
CA ALA A 5 -15.02 11.10 8.12
C ALA A 5 -15.84 9.82 8.42
N GLU A 6 -16.76 9.46 7.52
CA GLU A 6 -17.55 8.23 7.62
C GLU A 6 -16.68 6.98 7.41
N ILE A 7 -15.76 7.01 6.44
CA ILE A 7 -14.76 5.95 6.23
C ILE A 7 -13.92 5.76 7.49
N LYS A 8 -13.36 6.84 8.03
CA LYS A 8 -12.55 6.81 9.26
C LYS A 8 -13.33 6.20 10.41
N LYS A 9 -14.59 6.62 10.60
CA LYS A 9 -15.46 6.11 11.66
C LYS A 9 -15.68 4.59 11.51
N ALA A 10 -16.01 4.12 10.31
CA ALA A 10 -16.23 2.70 10.04
C ALA A 10 -14.97 1.85 10.31
N LEU A 11 -13.80 2.32 9.86
CA LEU A 11 -12.53 1.64 10.08
C LEU A 11 -12.16 1.55 11.57
N LEU A 12 -12.33 2.64 12.32
CA LEU A 12 -12.10 2.66 13.77
C LEU A 12 -13.04 1.72 14.52
N GLN A 13 -14.32 1.67 14.13
CA GLN A 13 -15.31 0.76 14.71
C GLN A 13 -14.98 -0.71 14.43
N ALA A 14 -14.33 -1.00 13.31
CA ALA A 14 -13.82 -2.32 12.96
C ALA A 14 -12.47 -2.68 13.65
N GLY A 15 -11.90 -1.76 14.44
CA GLY A 15 -10.66 -1.98 15.19
C GLY A 15 -9.38 -1.68 14.42
N PHE A 16 -9.46 -1.03 13.24
CA PHE A 16 -8.28 -0.61 12.51
C PHE A 16 -7.70 0.70 13.05
N GLU A 17 -6.39 0.85 12.87
CA GLU A 17 -5.69 2.08 13.20
C GLU A 17 -5.54 2.97 11.97
N ILE A 18 -5.68 4.28 12.20
CA ILE A 18 -5.65 5.28 11.13
C ILE A 18 -4.31 5.99 11.20
N TYR A 19 -3.54 5.88 10.12
CA TYR A 19 -2.28 6.58 9.96
C TYR A 19 -2.51 8.07 9.67
N ARG A 20 -3.37 8.36 8.68
CA ARG A 20 -3.66 9.72 8.25
C ARG A 20 -5.06 9.82 7.63
N THR A 21 -5.71 10.96 7.78
CA THR A 21 -6.91 11.32 7.02
C THR A 21 -6.56 12.46 6.07
N ARG A 22 -6.92 12.29 4.79
CA ARG A 22 -6.80 13.30 3.74
C ARG A 22 -8.19 13.83 3.37
N VAL A 23 -8.25 14.80 2.47
CA VAL A 23 -9.50 15.44 2.01
C VAL A 23 -10.41 14.44 1.28
N ASP A 24 -9.83 13.42 0.64
CA ASP A 24 -10.52 12.48 -0.25
C ASP A 24 -10.31 11.01 0.14
N ALA A 25 -9.50 10.74 1.18
CA ALA A 25 -9.11 9.38 1.52
C ALA A 25 -8.71 9.21 2.99
N VAL A 26 -8.71 7.96 3.45
CA VAL A 26 -8.21 7.54 4.76
C VAL A 26 -7.10 6.52 4.55
N GLN A 27 -5.96 6.77 5.18
CA GLN A 27 -4.78 5.91 5.18
C GLN A 27 -4.77 5.04 6.45
N VAL A 28 -4.65 3.74 6.26
CA VAL A 28 -4.68 2.75 7.34
C VAL A 28 -3.25 2.45 7.78
N ALA A 29 -3.03 2.39 9.09
CA ALA A 29 -1.72 2.05 9.64
C ALA A 29 -1.42 0.56 9.46
N GLU A 30 -0.25 0.25 8.92
CA GLU A 30 0.29 -1.11 8.84
C GLU A 30 1.32 -1.28 9.96
N ARG A 31 1.01 -2.12 10.95
CA ARG A 31 1.91 -2.39 12.08
C ARG A 31 2.96 -3.41 11.66
N VAL A 32 4.21 -2.99 11.51
CA VAL A 32 5.34 -3.90 11.41
C VAL A 32 5.70 -4.33 12.84
N ARG A 33 5.68 -5.63 13.13
CA ARG A 33 6.02 -6.15 14.46
C ARG A 33 7.43 -5.67 14.86
N GLU A 34 7.57 -5.36 16.14
CA GLU A 34 8.81 -5.05 16.89
C GLU A 34 9.42 -3.65 16.75
N ASN A 35 9.17 -2.91 15.67
CA ASN A 35 9.69 -1.55 15.50
C ASN A 35 8.52 -0.61 15.24
N LEU A 36 8.28 0.40 16.12
CA LEU A 36 7.13 1.34 16.10
C LEU A 36 6.99 2.23 14.84
N LEU A 37 7.60 1.86 13.73
CA LEU A 37 7.47 2.52 12.43
C LEU A 37 6.13 2.11 11.81
N MET A 38 5.23 3.09 11.67
CA MET A 38 4.00 2.93 10.90
C MET A 38 4.32 3.16 9.42
N ASP A 39 4.13 2.13 8.59
CA ASP A 39 4.02 2.31 7.15
C ASP A 39 2.53 2.39 6.78
N SER A 40 2.23 2.97 5.61
CA SER A 40 0.87 3.13 5.12
C SER A 40 0.84 2.95 3.61
N GLY A 41 0.90 1.71 3.18
CA GLY A 41 0.56 1.29 1.82
C GLY A 41 -0.94 1.20 1.58
N ILE A 42 -1.79 1.05 2.61
CA ILE A 42 -3.24 0.87 2.46
C ILE A 42 -4.02 2.19 2.52
N VAL A 43 -4.91 2.40 1.55
CA VAL A 43 -5.75 3.59 1.41
C VAL A 43 -7.21 3.23 1.09
N VAL A 44 -8.15 3.97 1.67
CA VAL A 44 -9.56 3.93 1.28
C VAL A 44 -9.96 5.30 0.75
N SER A 45 -10.24 5.43 -0.55
CA SER A 45 -10.69 6.70 -1.16
C SER A 45 -12.21 6.82 -1.11
N ALA A 46 -12.72 8.04 -1.01
CA ALA A 46 -14.14 8.35 -0.90
C ALA A 46 -14.88 8.40 -2.25
N GLU A 47 -14.24 8.90 -3.31
CA GLU A 47 -14.89 9.13 -4.59
C GLU A 47 -13.97 8.82 -5.79
N PRO A 48 -14.22 7.71 -6.53
CA PRO A 48 -15.14 6.63 -6.18
C PRO A 48 -14.67 5.88 -4.92
N LEU A 49 -15.60 5.21 -4.24
CA LEU A 49 -15.25 4.38 -3.09
C LEU A 49 -14.40 3.19 -3.55
N ARG A 50 -13.15 3.15 -3.08
CA ARG A 50 -12.17 2.11 -3.44
C ARG A 50 -11.23 1.82 -2.29
N VAL A 51 -10.73 0.59 -2.26
CA VAL A 51 -9.62 0.18 -1.39
C VAL A 51 -8.39 -0.01 -2.26
N GLY A 52 -7.27 0.59 -1.85
CA GLY A 52 -5.99 0.44 -2.49
C GLY A 52 -4.90 -0.02 -1.53
N PHE A 53 -3.88 -0.66 -2.07
CA PHE A 53 -2.65 -0.96 -1.36
C PHE A 53 -1.43 -0.83 -2.26
N VAL A 54 -0.25 -0.69 -1.67
CA VAL A 54 1.03 -0.65 -2.39
C VAL A 54 1.85 -1.89 -2.05
N VAL A 55 2.44 -2.52 -3.06
CA VAL A 55 3.49 -3.54 -2.92
C VAL A 55 4.79 -3.01 -3.51
N ARG A 56 5.94 -3.45 -3.00
CA ARG A 56 7.24 -2.99 -3.47
C ARG A 56 8.31 -4.07 -3.51
N ALA A 57 9.29 -3.85 -4.38
CA ALA A 57 10.62 -4.46 -4.31
C ALA A 57 11.66 -3.33 -4.26
N GLN A 58 12.77 -3.55 -3.57
CA GLN A 58 13.83 -2.56 -3.40
C GLN A 58 15.16 -3.05 -3.94
N ARG A 59 15.95 -2.13 -4.51
CA ARG A 59 17.19 -2.47 -5.22
C ARG A 59 18.23 -3.12 -4.31
N ASN A 60 18.31 -2.68 -3.05
CA ASN A 60 19.27 -3.24 -2.10
C ASN A 60 19.06 -4.73 -1.81
N ASP A 61 17.82 -5.22 -1.88
CA ASP A 61 17.50 -6.64 -1.70
C ASP A 61 17.85 -7.49 -2.94
N PHE A 62 17.98 -6.86 -4.11
CA PHE A 62 18.27 -7.54 -5.38
C PHE A 62 19.39 -6.83 -6.15
N PRO A 63 20.65 -6.90 -5.68
CA PRO A 63 21.78 -6.23 -6.33
C PRO A 63 21.90 -6.62 -7.80
N GLY A 64 22.04 -5.63 -8.68
CA GLY A 64 22.18 -5.83 -10.13
C GLY A 64 20.87 -6.10 -10.88
N ALA A 65 19.73 -6.21 -10.20
CA ALA A 65 18.44 -6.33 -10.88
C ALA A 65 18.06 -5.02 -11.58
N ALA A 66 17.49 -5.15 -12.78
CA ALA A 66 16.89 -4.03 -13.49
C ALA A 66 15.53 -3.66 -12.86
N GLU A 67 15.08 -2.41 -13.06
CA GLU A 67 13.80 -1.92 -12.51
C GLU A 67 12.60 -2.74 -12.99
N SER A 68 12.60 -3.18 -14.26
CA SER A 68 11.57 -4.07 -14.80
C SER A 68 11.46 -5.37 -13.99
N GLN A 69 12.59 -5.96 -13.60
CA GLN A 69 12.64 -7.17 -12.78
C GLN A 69 12.14 -6.90 -11.35
N LEU A 70 12.42 -5.72 -10.80
CA LEU A 70 11.89 -5.32 -9.49
C LEU A 70 10.36 -5.16 -9.54
N PHE A 71 9.81 -4.54 -10.58
CA PHE A 71 8.37 -4.45 -10.77
C PHE A 71 7.72 -5.82 -10.96
N GLU A 72 8.31 -6.72 -11.74
CA GLU A 72 7.80 -8.09 -11.90
C GLU A 72 7.74 -8.83 -10.55
N ARG A 73 8.79 -8.70 -9.73
CA ARG A 73 8.83 -9.28 -8.38
C ARG A 73 7.73 -8.70 -7.48
N ALA A 74 7.59 -7.36 -7.46
CA ALA A 74 6.57 -6.69 -6.66
C ALA A 74 5.16 -7.12 -7.08
N ARG A 75 4.90 -7.23 -8.39
CA ARG A 75 3.61 -7.68 -8.93
C ARG A 75 3.26 -9.09 -8.50
N GLY A 76 4.25 -9.97 -8.30
CA GLY A 76 4.05 -11.31 -7.78
C GLY A 76 3.39 -11.37 -6.40
N LEU A 77 3.56 -10.35 -5.55
CA LEU A 77 2.90 -10.29 -4.23
C LEU A 77 1.39 -10.04 -4.32
N ALA A 78 0.92 -9.50 -5.44
CA ALA A 78 -0.47 -9.11 -5.63
C ALA A 78 -1.32 -10.20 -6.31
N GLU A 79 -0.79 -11.40 -6.58
CA GLU A 79 -1.51 -12.46 -7.31
C GLU A 79 -2.88 -12.79 -6.68
N SER A 80 -2.93 -12.95 -5.36
CA SER A 80 -4.16 -13.20 -4.61
C SER A 80 -5.14 -12.01 -4.63
N ALA A 81 -4.62 -10.78 -4.71
CA ALA A 81 -5.43 -9.58 -4.81
C ALA A 81 -6.04 -9.43 -6.22
N ILE A 82 -5.26 -9.72 -7.26
CA ILE A 82 -5.72 -9.71 -8.65
C ILE A 82 -6.85 -10.73 -8.82
N ALA A 83 -6.69 -11.94 -8.28
CA ALA A 83 -7.75 -12.95 -8.26
C ALA A 83 -9.02 -12.50 -7.52
N ARG A 84 -8.91 -11.54 -6.60
CA ARG A 84 -10.03 -10.92 -5.87
C ARG A 84 -10.60 -9.66 -6.53
N GLY A 85 -10.13 -9.31 -7.73
CA GLY A 85 -10.63 -8.19 -8.52
C GLY A 85 -9.94 -6.86 -8.27
N TYR A 86 -8.75 -6.85 -7.67
CA TYR A 86 -7.89 -5.66 -7.70
C TYR A 86 -7.26 -5.50 -9.08
N ALA A 87 -7.13 -4.25 -9.52
CA ALA A 87 -6.43 -3.87 -10.74
C ALA A 87 -5.21 -3.02 -10.39
N GLU A 88 -4.18 -3.09 -11.23
CA GLU A 88 -3.01 -2.20 -11.13
C GLU A 88 -3.45 -0.76 -11.47
N GLY A 89 -3.30 0.15 -10.50
CA GLY A 89 -3.67 1.56 -10.61
C GLY A 89 -2.49 2.45 -11.02
N GLY A 90 -1.25 2.00 -10.80
CA GLY A 90 -0.05 2.72 -11.20
C GLY A 90 1.24 2.13 -10.64
N THR A 91 2.35 2.59 -11.19
CA THR A 91 3.71 2.26 -10.75
C THR A 91 4.46 3.50 -10.36
N ASN A 92 5.32 3.41 -9.34
CA ASN A 92 6.14 4.51 -8.89
C ASN A 92 7.58 4.03 -8.63
N ILE A 93 8.56 4.86 -9.00
CA ILE A 93 9.95 4.67 -8.62
C ILE A 93 10.25 5.69 -7.53
N ARG A 94 10.55 5.20 -6.33
CA ARG A 94 10.88 6.04 -5.18
C ARG A 94 12.36 5.90 -4.85
N HIS A 95 13.10 6.98 -5.02
CA HIS A 95 14.47 7.08 -4.56
C HIS A 95 14.49 7.40 -3.06
N VAL A 96 15.05 6.50 -2.26
CA VAL A 96 15.32 6.75 -0.85
C VAL A 96 16.62 7.56 -0.78
N ARG A 97 16.51 8.84 -0.45
CA ARG A 97 17.65 9.76 -0.35
C ARG A 97 18.27 9.73 1.04
N ASP A 98 19.56 10.03 1.11
CA ASP A 98 20.24 10.24 2.38
C ASP A 98 19.69 11.53 3.03
N PRO A 99 19.19 11.50 4.28
CA PRO A 99 18.69 12.71 4.94
C PRO A 99 19.77 13.80 5.13
N GLY A 100 21.05 13.43 5.12
CA GLY A 100 22.18 14.36 5.19
C GLY A 100 22.74 14.79 3.83
N ASP A 101 22.31 14.16 2.74
CA ASP A 101 22.79 14.41 1.37
C ASP A 101 21.72 14.01 0.34
N GLU A 102 20.94 14.98 -0.14
CA GLU A 102 19.83 14.73 -1.07
C GLU A 102 20.30 14.24 -2.46
N GLU A 103 21.56 14.48 -2.85
CA GLU A 103 22.10 13.99 -4.11
C GLU A 103 22.39 12.49 -4.04
N ARG A 104 22.70 11.98 -2.84
CA ARG A 104 22.97 10.57 -2.60
C ARG A 104 21.68 9.74 -2.51
N THR A 105 21.57 8.74 -3.37
CA THR A 105 20.51 7.71 -3.29
C THR A 105 21.00 6.52 -2.46
N LEU A 106 20.31 6.22 -1.36
CA LEU A 106 20.57 5.07 -0.50
C LEU A 106 19.89 3.80 -1.00
N ASP A 107 18.71 3.93 -1.61
CA ASP A 107 17.96 2.81 -2.19
C ASP A 107 17.00 3.29 -3.29
N THR A 108 16.51 2.36 -4.09
CA THR A 108 15.44 2.60 -5.07
C THR A 108 14.35 1.58 -4.87
N TRP A 109 13.14 2.06 -4.58
CA TRP A 109 11.94 1.24 -4.42
C TRP A 109 11.11 1.30 -5.70
N CYS A 110 10.74 0.13 -6.21
CA CYS A 110 9.79 -0.03 -7.30
C CYS A 110 8.45 -0.43 -6.69
N GLU A 111 7.54 0.54 -6.62
CA GLU A 111 6.23 0.43 -5.98
C GLU A 111 5.13 0.23 -7.02
N ILE A 112 4.17 -0.65 -6.74
CA ILE A 112 2.98 -0.85 -7.56
C ILE A 112 1.75 -0.66 -6.68
N GLN A 113 0.86 0.22 -7.12
CA GLN A 113 -0.42 0.46 -6.49
C GLN A 113 -1.49 -0.43 -7.11
N PHE A 114 -2.25 -1.11 -6.27
CA PHE A 114 -3.42 -1.88 -6.65
C PHE A 114 -4.67 -1.25 -6.05
N GLU A 115 -5.76 -1.23 -6.81
CA GLU A 115 -7.04 -0.66 -6.38
C GLU A 115 -8.21 -1.58 -6.73
N LYS A 116 -9.21 -1.57 -5.85
CA LYS A 116 -10.48 -2.27 -6.05
C LYS A 116 -11.65 -1.32 -5.71
N PRO A 117 -12.52 -0.99 -6.67
CA PRO A 117 -13.78 -0.32 -6.38
C PRO A 117 -14.66 -1.20 -5.48
N VAL A 118 -15.32 -0.60 -4.49
CA VAL A 118 -16.23 -1.32 -3.58
C VAL A 118 -17.56 -0.57 -3.45
N ALA A 119 -18.65 -1.32 -3.29
CA ALA A 119 -19.99 -0.75 -3.31
C ALA A 119 -20.45 -0.17 -1.96
N SER A 120 -19.76 -0.51 -0.86
CA SER A 120 -20.17 -0.09 0.49
C SER A 120 -18.98 -0.01 1.46
N LEU A 121 -19.20 0.64 2.61
CA LEU A 121 -18.18 0.75 3.68
C LEU A 121 -17.89 -0.59 4.33
N GLU A 122 -18.89 -1.48 4.45
CA GLU A 122 -18.71 -2.83 5.00
C GLU A 122 -17.76 -3.65 4.13
N LEU A 123 -17.92 -3.54 2.80
CA LEU A 123 -16.99 -4.16 1.85
C LEU A 123 -15.62 -3.50 1.93
N ALA A 124 -15.54 -2.17 2.06
CA ALA A 124 -14.25 -1.48 2.24
C ALA A 124 -13.50 -1.97 3.49
N VAL A 125 -14.19 -2.10 4.62
CA VAL A 125 -13.65 -2.63 5.89
C VAL A 125 -13.14 -4.07 5.70
N SER A 126 -13.92 -4.93 5.04
CA SER A 126 -13.52 -6.31 4.74
C SER A 126 -12.26 -6.37 3.88
N GLU A 127 -12.21 -5.55 2.82
CA GLU A 127 -11.06 -5.51 1.90
C GLU A 127 -9.81 -4.87 2.52
N VAL A 128 -9.95 -3.93 3.48
CA VAL A 128 -8.82 -3.46 4.29
C VAL A 128 -8.24 -4.59 5.13
N GLY A 129 -9.07 -5.43 5.74
CA GLY A 129 -8.62 -6.61 6.49
C GLY A 129 -7.86 -7.60 5.60
N PHE A 130 -8.37 -7.85 4.39
CA PHE A 130 -7.64 -8.64 3.40
C PHE A 130 -6.32 -7.98 3.01
N ALA A 131 -6.32 -6.68 2.68
CA ALA A 131 -5.11 -5.98 2.28
C ALA A 131 -4.02 -6.01 3.38
N LEU A 132 -4.38 -5.93 4.66
CA LEU A 132 -3.46 -6.04 5.80
C LEU A 132 -2.81 -7.43 5.94
N SER A 133 -3.42 -8.47 5.37
CA SER A 133 -2.88 -9.85 5.40
C SER A 133 -1.84 -10.13 4.31
N LEU A 134 -1.69 -9.22 3.34
CA LEU A 134 -0.77 -9.39 2.23
C LEU A 134 0.64 -8.96 2.61
N GLU A 135 1.62 -9.73 2.15
CA GLU A 135 3.01 -9.27 2.10
C GLU A 135 3.13 -8.05 1.19
N LYS A 136 3.78 -6.99 1.69
CA LYS A 136 3.93 -5.71 0.97
C LYS A 136 5.31 -5.49 0.39
N THR A 137 6.31 -6.21 0.88
CA THR A 137 7.70 -6.07 0.44
C THR A 137 8.22 -7.43 0.00
N VAL A 138 8.81 -7.47 -1.19
CA VAL A 138 9.47 -8.68 -1.68
C VAL A 138 10.75 -8.87 -0.87
N LEU A 139 10.86 -10.00 -0.18
CA LEU A 139 12.10 -10.35 0.53
C LEU A 139 13.07 -11.09 -0.40
N PRO A 140 14.39 -10.91 -0.23
CA PRO A 140 15.38 -11.76 -0.88
C PRO A 140 15.20 -13.20 -0.39
N ARG A 141 15.27 -14.17 -1.32
CA ARG A 141 15.22 -15.60 -1.01
C ARG A 141 16.60 -16.15 -0.70
#